data_AF-A0AAW2INT0-F1
#
_entry.id   AF-A0AAW2INT0-F1
#
_cell.length_a   1.000
_cell.length_b   1.000
_cell.length_c   1.000
_cell.angle_alpha   90.00
_cell.angle_beta   90.00
_cell.angle_gamma   90.00
#
_symmetry.space_group_name_H-M   'P 1'
#
loop_
_entity.id
_entity.type
_entity.pdbx_description
1 polymer ?
#
loop_
_entity_poly.entity_id
_entity_poly.type
_entity_poly.pdbx_seq_one_letter_code
_entity_poly.pdbx_strand_id
1 'polypeptide(L)'
;MRPHGVTEEQIKLRAFPFSLVDQAKDWLYFLPSGSITTWNDLKRRFLEKYFPASRAITIRKEISGIRQFAGESLFEYWGRFNELVKSCPHHQIPDHLLIQYFYEGLSSMDRKLIDAASGGACSTRLQPKHET
;
A
#
# COMPACT_ATOMS: atom_id res chain seq x y z
N MET A 1 4.84 -29.30 -16.85
CA MET A 1 4.04 -29.42 -18.09
C MET A 1 2.82 -28.51 -17.96
N ARG A 2 2.60 -27.55 -18.88
CA ARG A 2 1.32 -26.82 -18.96
C ARG A 2 0.33 -27.67 -19.76
N PRO A 3 -0.86 -28.01 -19.26
CA PRO A 3 -1.86 -28.74 -20.03
C PRO A 3 -2.21 -27.93 -21.29
N HIS A 4 -2.17 -28.57 -22.45
CA HIS A 4 -2.55 -27.91 -23.70
C HIS A 4 -4.04 -27.53 -23.66
N GLY A 5 -4.36 -26.28 -23.99
CA GLY A 5 -5.75 -25.75 -24.02
C GLY A 5 -6.23 -25.01 -22.77
N VAL A 6 -5.41 -24.87 -21.72
CA VAL A 6 -5.76 -24.07 -20.54
C VAL A 6 -5.11 -22.69 -20.62
N THR A 7 -5.94 -21.65 -20.65
CA THR A 7 -5.49 -20.25 -20.62
C THR A 7 -4.97 -19.86 -19.24
N GLU A 8 -4.08 -18.87 -19.19
CA GLU A 8 -3.56 -18.36 -17.91
C GLU A 8 -4.68 -17.85 -16.98
N GLU A 9 -5.73 -17.24 -17.54
CA GLU A 9 -6.90 -16.80 -16.78
C GLU A 9 -7.62 -17.96 -16.11
N GLN A 10 -7.81 -19.08 -16.81
CA GLN A 10 -8.44 -20.29 -16.24
C GLN A 10 -7.58 -20.88 -15.12
N ILE A 11 -6.25 -20.85 -15.24
CA ILE A 11 -5.33 -21.26 -14.18
C ILE A 11 -5.53 -20.36 -12.94
N LYS A 12 -5.52 -19.04 -13.13
CA LYS A 12 -5.69 -18.07 -12.03
C LYS A 12 -7.03 -18.22 -11.33
N LEU A 13 -8.13 -18.35 -12.07
CA LEU A 13 -9.47 -18.57 -11.52
C LEU A 13 -9.54 -19.83 -10.66
N ARG A 14 -8.93 -20.94 -11.11
CA ARG A 14 -8.91 -22.21 -10.36
C ARG A 14 -7.95 -22.19 -9.17
N ALA A 15 -6.86 -21.43 -9.24
CA ALA A 15 -5.87 -21.33 -8.17
C ALA A 15 -6.29 -20.36 -7.06
N PHE A 16 -7.06 -19.32 -7.37
CA PHE A 16 -7.40 -18.26 -6.42
C PHE A 16 -8.10 -18.73 -5.13
N PRO A 17 -9.06 -19.68 -5.14
CA PRO A 17 -9.66 -20.18 -3.90
C PRO A 17 -8.67 -20.73 -2.87
N PHE A 18 -7.50 -21.23 -3.33
CA PHE A 18 -6.44 -21.75 -2.46
C PHE A 18 -5.61 -20.64 -1.81
N SER A 19 -5.70 -19.40 -2.31
CA SER A 19 -5.07 -18.23 -1.70
C SER A 19 -5.91 -17.58 -0.59
N LEU A 20 -7.16 -18.02 -0.43
CA LEU A 20 -8.12 -17.45 0.52
C LEU A 20 -8.25 -18.30 1.78
N VAL A 21 -8.50 -17.62 2.90
CA VAL A 21 -8.77 -18.23 4.20
C VAL A 21 -10.08 -17.67 4.78
N ASP A 22 -10.72 -18.46 5.64
CA ASP A 22 -11.90 -18.09 6.43
C ASP A 22 -12.97 -17.34 5.62
N GLN A 23 -13.36 -16.15 6.09
CA GLN A 23 -14.43 -15.33 5.52
C GLN A 23 -14.20 -14.94 4.06
N ALA A 24 -12.94 -14.84 3.61
CA ALA A 24 -12.63 -14.54 2.21
C ALA A 24 -12.94 -15.73 1.30
N LYS A 25 -12.62 -16.93 1.79
CA LYS A 25 -12.91 -18.18 1.09
C LYS A 25 -14.41 -18.44 1.05
N ASP A 26 -15.09 -18.27 2.19
CA ASP A 26 -16.54 -18.44 2.30
C ASP A 26 -17.29 -17.49 1.37
N TRP A 27 -16.91 -16.21 1.33
CA TRP A 27 -17.49 -15.23 0.41
C TRP A 27 -17.43 -15.70 -1.04
N LEU A 28 -16.29 -16.24 -1.49
CA LEU A 28 -16.13 -16.70 -2.87
C LEU A 28 -17.08 -17.85 -3.19
N TYR A 29 -17.32 -18.78 -2.24
CA TYR A 29 -18.24 -19.91 -2.42
C TYR A 29 -19.72 -19.54 -2.30
N PHE A 30 -20.07 -18.47 -1.59
CA PHE A 30 -21.44 -17.97 -1.50
C PHE A 30 -21.91 -17.19 -2.73
N LEU A 31 -21.01 -16.84 -3.65
CA LEU A 31 -21.38 -16.17 -4.89
C LEU A 31 -22.20 -17.10 -5.80
N PRO A 32 -23.23 -16.59 -6.50
CA PRO A 32 -24.01 -17.39 -7.44
C PRO A 32 -23.13 -18.04 -8.51
N SER A 33 -23.42 -19.28 -8.87
CA SER A 33 -22.73 -19.97 -9.98
C SER A 33 -22.82 -19.14 -11.26
N GLY A 34 -21.68 -19.00 -11.96
CA GLY A 34 -21.61 -18.21 -13.19
C GLY A 34 -21.57 -16.69 -12.98
N SER A 35 -21.59 -16.20 -11.73
CA SER A 35 -21.48 -14.75 -11.45
C SER A 35 -20.10 -14.17 -11.75
N ILE A 36 -19.05 -14.99 -11.75
CA ILE A 36 -17.67 -14.63 -12.08
C ILE A 36 -17.19 -15.56 -13.20
N THR A 37 -16.93 -14.97 -14.38
CA THR A 37 -16.53 -15.73 -15.58
C THR A 37 -15.12 -15.39 -16.08
N THR A 38 -14.53 -14.29 -15.59
CA THR A 38 -13.21 -13.82 -16.00
C THR A 38 -12.34 -13.50 -14.79
N TRP A 39 -11.02 -13.59 -14.96
CA TRP A 39 -10.07 -13.22 -13.92
C TRP A 39 -10.23 -11.75 -13.49
N ASN A 40 -10.50 -10.86 -14.44
CA ASN A 40 -10.69 -9.44 -14.16
C ASN A 40 -11.94 -9.16 -13.31
N ASP A 41 -13.05 -9.86 -13.57
CA ASP A 41 -14.26 -9.70 -12.73
C ASP A 41 -14.03 -10.22 -11.30
N LEU A 42 -13.35 -11.36 -11.15
CA LEU A 42 -12.98 -11.89 -9.84
C LEU A 42 -12.13 -10.90 -9.05
N LYS A 43 -11.07 -10.39 -9.69
CA LYS A 43 -10.15 -9.42 -9.09
C LYS A 43 -10.89 -8.16 -8.66
N ARG A 44 -11.74 -7.61 -9.54
CA ARG A 44 -12.52 -6.40 -9.26
C ARG A 44 -13.43 -6.60 -8.04
N ARG A 45 -14.26 -7.63 -8.03
CA ARG A 45 -15.22 -7.89 -6.94
C ARG A 45 -14.52 -8.17 -5.62
N PHE A 46 -13.40 -8.91 -5.65
CA PHE A 46 -12.61 -9.17 -4.45
C PHE A 46 -12.05 -7.88 -3.86
N LEU A 47 -11.47 -7.02 -4.70
CA LEU A 47 -10.95 -5.72 -4.26
C LEU A 47 -12.07 -4.81 -3.76
N GLU A 48 -13.21 -4.74 -4.44
CA GLU A 48 -14.37 -3.95 -3.98
C GLU A 48 -14.85 -4.40 -2.59
N LYS A 49 -14.86 -5.71 -2.32
CA LYS A 49 -15.31 -6.26 -1.04
C LYS A 49 -14.31 -6.08 0.09
N TYR A 50 -13.03 -6.38 -0.14
CA TYR A 50 -12.01 -6.48 0.92
C TYR A 50 -11.04 -5.28 0.97
N PHE A 51 -10.93 -4.54 -0.13
CA PHE A 51 -10.07 -3.36 -0.24
C PHE A 51 -10.79 -2.20 -0.96
N PRO A 52 -11.91 -1.70 -0.39
CA PRO A 52 -12.70 -0.68 -1.04
C PRO A 52 -11.91 0.63 -1.22
N ALA A 53 -12.32 1.45 -2.19
CA ALA A 53 -11.68 2.73 -2.47
C ALA A 53 -11.66 3.66 -1.23
N SER A 54 -12.67 3.58 -0.36
CA SER A 54 -12.70 4.31 0.91
C SER A 54 -11.53 3.95 1.82
N ARG A 55 -11.18 2.66 1.92
CA ARG A 55 -10.01 2.18 2.67
C ARG A 55 -8.71 2.75 2.08
N ALA A 56 -8.57 2.74 0.77
CA ALA A 56 -7.42 3.33 0.10
C ALA A 56 -7.33 4.86 0.35
N ILE A 57 -8.46 5.57 0.37
CA ILE A 57 -8.51 7.00 0.72
C ILE A 57 -8.06 7.22 2.18
N THR A 58 -8.54 6.41 3.12
CA THR A 58 -8.16 6.50 4.54
C THR A 58 -6.65 6.28 4.71
N ILE A 59 -6.10 5.22 4.12
CA ILE A 59 -4.66 4.94 4.20
C ILE A 59 -3.84 6.09 3.60
N ARG A 60 -4.25 6.68 2.47
CA ARG A 60 -3.57 7.86 1.90
C ARG A 60 -3.60 9.06 2.85
N LYS A 61 -4.71 9.28 3.56
CA LYS A 61 -4.81 10.35 4.59
C LYS A 61 -3.91 10.06 5.78
N GLU A 62 -3.82 8.80 6.21
CA GLU A 62 -2.93 8.40 7.31
C GLU A 62 -1.46 8.55 6.93
N ILE A 63 -1.07 8.16 5.70
CA ILE A 63 0.29 8.34 5.19
C ILE A 63 0.66 9.83 5.14
N SER A 64 -0.19 10.68 4.56
CA SER A 64 0.08 12.12 4.44
C SER A 64 0.01 12.88 5.77
N GLY A 65 -0.81 12.39 6.70
CA GLY A 65 -1.00 12.96 8.03
C GLY A 65 -0.13 12.34 9.12
N ILE A 66 0.79 11.42 8.78
CA ILE A 66 1.55 10.70 9.78
C ILE A 66 2.40 11.65 10.64
N ARG A 67 2.42 11.42 11.95
CA ARG A 67 3.25 12.17 12.91
C ARG A 67 3.91 11.20 13.86
N GLN A 68 5.15 11.50 14.22
CA GLN A 68 5.87 10.80 15.28
C GLN A 68 5.21 11.15 16.62
N PHE A 69 4.91 10.14 17.42
CA PHE A 69 4.31 10.34 18.72
C PHE A 69 5.34 10.80 19.76
N ALA A 70 4.87 11.43 20.84
CA ALA A 70 5.73 11.78 21.96
C ALA A 70 6.30 10.50 22.60
N GLY A 71 7.64 10.39 22.62
CA GLY A 71 8.35 9.22 23.16
C GLY A 71 8.49 8.04 22.20
N GLU A 72 7.92 8.11 20.99
CA GLU A 72 8.14 7.11 19.94
C GLU A 72 9.54 7.27 19.35
N SER A 73 10.30 6.18 19.27
CA SER A 73 11.63 6.19 18.64
C SER A 73 11.52 6.34 17.12
N LEU A 74 12.59 6.83 16.48
CA LEU A 74 12.67 6.91 15.01
C LEU A 74 12.44 5.54 14.33
N PHE A 75 12.90 4.45 14.95
CA PHE A 75 12.74 3.10 14.41
C PHE A 75 11.28 2.64 14.45
N GLU A 76 10.58 2.87 15.57
CA GLU A 76 9.14 2.54 15.69
C GLU A 76 8.30 3.36 14.71
N TYR A 77 8.59 4.67 14.62
CA TYR A 77 7.95 5.56 13.65
C TYR A 77 8.14 5.10 12.20
N TRP A 78 9.37 4.73 11.83
CA TRP A 78 9.69 4.17 10.51
C TRP A 78 8.96 2.84 10.26
N GLY A 79 8.87 1.97 11.27
CA GLY A 79 8.10 0.72 11.20
C GLY A 79 6.63 1.00 10.86
N ARG A 80 5.99 1.89 11.61
CA ARG A 80 4.58 2.28 11.43
C ARG A 80 4.32 2.93 10.07
N PHE A 81 5.24 3.79 9.61
CA PHE A 81 5.17 4.36 8.26
C PHE A 81 5.21 3.29 7.17
N ASN A 82 6.14 2.34 7.27
CA ASN A 82 6.25 1.26 6.28
C ASN A 82 5.05 0.32 6.30
N GLU A 83 4.48 0.02 7.47
CA GLU A 83 3.26 -0.77 7.58
C GLU A 83 2.09 -0.09 6.87
N LEU A 84 1.93 1.23 7.05
CA LEU A 84 0.92 2.02 6.33
C LEU A 84 1.12 1.95 4.81
N VAL A 85 2.34 2.17 4.33
CA VAL A 85 2.65 2.09 2.88
C VAL A 85 2.37 0.69 2.33
N LYS A 86 2.78 -0.37 3.03
CA LYS A 86 2.55 -1.77 2.63
C LYS A 86 1.08 -2.17 2.65
N SER A 87 0.28 -1.56 3.51
CA SER A 87 -1.15 -1.86 3.63
C SER A 87 -1.97 -1.46 2.39
N CYS A 88 -1.43 -0.59 1.52
CA CYS A 88 -2.08 -0.14 0.30
C CYS A 88 -1.10 -0.13 -0.89
N PRO A 89 -0.76 -1.27 -1.51
CA PRO A 89 0.22 -1.32 -2.61
C PRO A 89 -0.20 -0.50 -3.85
N HIS A 90 -1.47 -0.12 -3.96
CA HIS A 90 -2.00 0.79 -4.99
C HIS A 90 -2.29 2.20 -4.44
N HIS A 91 -1.49 2.68 -3.49
CA HIS A 91 -1.67 4.00 -2.86
C HIS A 91 -1.49 5.16 -3.85
N GLN A 92 -0.86 4.97 -5.03
CA GLN A 92 -0.69 6.01 -6.07
C GLN A 92 0.02 7.28 -5.55
N ILE A 93 0.80 7.14 -4.48
CA ILE A 93 1.63 8.23 -3.92
C ILE A 93 3.04 8.04 -4.49
N PRO A 94 3.58 9.02 -5.24
CA PRO A 94 4.96 9.00 -5.70
C PRO A 94 5.96 8.91 -4.54
N ASP A 95 7.09 8.23 -4.77
CA ASP A 95 8.12 8.02 -3.74
C ASP A 95 8.63 9.33 -3.11
N HIS A 96 8.79 10.39 -3.89
CA HIS A 96 9.23 11.69 -3.37
C HIS A 96 8.24 12.28 -2.35
N LEU A 97 6.93 12.09 -2.54
CA LEU A 97 5.93 12.51 -1.57
C LEU A 97 5.93 11.62 -0.33
N LEU A 98 6.19 10.31 -0.47
CA LEU A 98 6.34 9.43 0.69
C LEU A 98 7.49 9.89 1.59
N ILE A 99 8.64 10.21 0.99
CA ILE A 99 9.80 10.73 1.75
C ILE A 99 9.46 12.07 2.39
N GLN A 100 8.77 12.96 1.67
CA GLN A 100 8.33 14.24 2.19
C GLN A 100 7.40 14.08 3.40
N TYR A 101 6.34 13.27 3.30
CA TYR A 101 5.41 13.04 4.41
C TYR A 101 6.09 12.39 5.62
N PHE A 102 6.97 11.43 5.37
CA PHE A 102 7.78 10.81 6.43
C PHE A 102 8.58 11.86 7.19
N TYR A 103 9.33 12.70 6.45
CA TYR A 103 10.20 13.72 7.03
C TYR A 103 9.42 14.83 7.75
N GLU A 104 8.32 15.31 7.15
CA GLU A 104 7.43 16.32 7.75
C GLU A 104 6.74 15.81 9.03
N GLY A 105 6.56 14.49 9.16
CA GLY A 105 5.97 13.89 10.33
C GLY A 105 6.92 13.66 11.51
N LEU A 106 8.23 13.78 11.30
CA LEU A 106 9.23 13.59 12.35
C LEU A 106 9.16 14.64 13.46
N SER A 107 9.56 14.22 14.66
CA SER A 107 9.84 15.10 15.78
C SER A 107 10.93 16.12 15.41
N SER A 108 10.95 17.26 16.11
CA SER A 108 11.98 18.29 15.90
C SER A 108 13.38 17.79 16.23
N MET A 109 13.51 16.81 17.13
CA MET A 109 14.79 16.21 17.51
C MET A 109 15.31 15.28 16.41
N ASP A 110 14.48 14.33 15.98
CA ASP A 110 14.89 13.36 14.96
C ASP A 110 15.10 14.01 13.59
N ARG A 111 14.32 15.06 13.29
CA ARG A 111 14.54 15.86 12.08
C ARG A 111 15.93 16.49 12.05
N LYS A 112 16.36 17.12 13.15
CA LYS A 112 17.70 17.70 13.28
C LYS A 112 18.79 16.64 13.19
N LEU A 113 18.56 15.45 13.76
CA LEU A 113 19.49 14.33 13.67
C LEU A 113 19.67 13.89 12.22
N ILE A 114 18.57 13.74 11.47
CA ILE A 114 18.62 13.40 10.04
C ILE A 114 19.31 14.49 9.22
N ASP A 115 19.01 15.76 9.48
CA ASP A 115 19.66 16.87 8.79
C ASP A 115 21.16 16.91 9.03
N ALA A 116 21.60 16.69 10.28
CA ALA A 116 23.01 16.62 10.62
C ALA A 116 23.72 15.45 9.93
N ALA A 117 23.11 14.26 9.95
CA ALA A 117 23.63 13.07 9.27
C ALA A 117 23.68 13.24 7.73
N SER A 118 22.78 14.04 7.18
CA SER A 118 22.68 14.33 5.74
C SER A 118 23.53 15.53 5.29
N GLY A 119 24.31 16.14 6.20
CA GLY A 119 25.14 17.31 5.89
C GLY A 119 24.36 18.57 5.54
N GLY A 120 23.14 18.73 6.08
CA GLY A 120 22.25 19.87 5.86
C GLY A 120 20.77 19.48 5.77
N ALA A 121 19.88 20.48 5.68
CA ALA A 121 18.43 20.25 5.64
C ALA A 121 18.03 19.28 4.51
N CYS A 122 17.39 18.16 4.85
CA CYS A 122 16.94 17.18 3.87
C CYS A 122 15.74 17.67 3.04
N SER A 123 14.92 18.56 3.62
CA SER A 123 13.76 19.15 2.93
C SER A 123 14.12 19.98 1.69
N THR A 124 15.32 20.55 1.60
CA THR A 124 15.73 21.39 0.46
C THR A 124 16.22 20.58 -0.75
N ARG A 125 16.50 19.28 -0.58
CA ARG A 125 16.99 18.39 -1.64
C ARG A 125 15.90 17.56 -2.31
N LEU A 126 14.71 17.50 -1.73
CA LEU A 126 13.58 16.71 -2.22
C LEU A 126 12.68 17.49 -3.21
N GLN A 127 12.93 18.79 -3.41
CA GLN A 127 12.24 19.55 -4.44
C GLN A 127 12.87 19.27 -5.82
N PRO A 128 12.07 19.01 -6.87
CA PRO A 128 12.59 18.90 -8.22
C PRO A 128 13.32 20.21 -8.56
N LYS A 129 14.56 20.10 -9.05
CA LYS A 129 15.21 21.23 -9.70
C LYS A 129 14.35 21.59 -10.91
N HIS A 130 13.65 22.72 -10.87
CA HIS A 130 13.15 23.34 -12.09
C HIS A 130 14.37 23.76 -12.91
N GLU A 131 14.79 22.92 -13.84
CA GLU A 131 15.73 23.30 -14.89
C GLU A 131 14.96 24.18 -15.89
N THR A 132 15.56 25.32 -16.23
CA THR A 132 15.03 26.35 -17.15
C THR A 132 15.59 26.11 -18.54
#